data_AF-A0A7L2SYX5-F1
#
_entry.id   AF-A0A7L2SYX5-F1
#
_cell.length_a   1.000
_cell.length_b   1.000
_cell.length_c   1.000
_cell.angle_alpha   90.00
_cell.angle_beta   90.00
_cell.angle_gamma   90.00
#
_symmetry.space_group_name_H-M   'P 1'
#
loop_
_entity.id
_entity.type
_entity.pdbx_description
1 polymer ?
#
loop_
_entity_poly.entity_id
_entity_poly.type
_entity_poly.pdbx_seq_one_letter_code
_entity_poly.pdbx_strand_id
1 'polypeptide(L)'
;VLFLAYFAMQVIYARRKYKIPPPETTGHPEFERIFRAQANCSEYFPIFISLLWVAGIFFHQGATAACGLLYLYTRLKYFQGYAVAPQERLGPLYASAWLLWLLVGQALTGLLAHFLWP
;
A
#
# COMPACT_ATOMS: atom_id res chain seq x y z
N VAL A 1 0.69 -7.56 -6.95
CA VAL A 1 0.08 -8.84 -6.53
C VAL A 1 0.96 -9.59 -5.52
N LEU A 2 2.22 -9.90 -5.84
CA LEU A 2 3.15 -10.61 -4.92
C LEU A 2 3.22 -9.98 -3.52
N PHE A 3 3.25 -8.66 -3.46
CA PHE A 3 3.24 -7.90 -2.22
C PHE A 3 2.02 -8.16 -1.32
N LEU A 4 0.81 -8.21 -1.90
CA LEU A 4 -0.42 -8.53 -1.14
C LEU A 4 -0.44 -10.01 -0.74
N ALA A 5 0.05 -10.90 -1.59
CA ALA A 5 0.16 -12.33 -1.28
C ALA A 5 1.10 -12.55 -0.07
N TYR A 6 2.21 -11.82 0.00
CA TYR A 6 3.09 -11.83 1.16
C TYR A 6 2.34 -11.44 2.45
N PHE A 7 1.58 -10.34 2.45
CA PHE A 7 0.82 -9.93 3.63
C PHE A 7 -0.27 -10.92 4.03
N ALA A 8 -0.97 -11.51 3.05
CA ALA A 8 -1.94 -12.56 3.32
C ALA A 8 -1.28 -13.77 4.00
N MET A 9 -0.10 -14.20 3.53
CA MET A 9 0.67 -15.28 4.17
C MET A 9 1.08 -14.92 5.61
N GLN A 10 1.49 -13.68 5.87
CA GLN A 10 1.83 -13.22 7.22
C GLN A 10 0.62 -13.24 8.16
N VAL A 11 -0.58 -12.89 7.68
CA VAL A 11 -1.82 -13.03 8.44
C VAL A 11 -2.13 -14.50 8.73
N ILE A 12 -1.98 -15.40 7.75
CA ILE A 12 -2.18 -16.84 7.94
C ILE A 12 -1.22 -17.39 9.01
N TYR A 13 0.06 -16.98 8.96
CA TYR A 13 1.04 -17.35 9.98
C TYR A 13 0.64 -16.83 11.36
N ALA A 14 0.23 -15.56 11.47
CA ALA A 14 -0.22 -14.97 12.72
C ALA A 14 -1.45 -15.71 13.29
N ARG A 15 -2.43 -16.07 12.44
CA ARG A 15 -3.59 -16.87 12.86
C ARG A 15 -3.16 -18.18 13.52
N ARG A 16 -2.19 -18.89 12.94
CA ARG A 16 -1.65 -20.14 13.51
C ARG A 16 -0.90 -19.87 14.83
N LYS A 17 -0.03 -18.85 14.86
CA LYS A 17 0.79 -18.50 16.03
C LYS A 17 -0.07 -18.14 17.25
N TYR A 18 -1.09 -17.30 17.06
CA TYR A 18 -1.95 -16.83 18.15
C TYR A 18 -3.25 -17.62 18.28
N LYS A 19 -3.41 -18.73 17.53
CA LYS A 19 -4.57 -19.63 17.55
C LYS A 19 -5.90 -18.88 17.36
N ILE A 20 -5.96 -17.99 16.37
CA ILE A 20 -7.17 -17.22 16.03
C ILE A 20 -7.85 -17.85 14.80
N PRO A 21 -8.85 -18.74 14.98
CA PRO A 21 -9.54 -19.38 13.88
C PRO A 21 -10.43 -18.38 13.13
N PRO A 22 -10.58 -18.50 11.80
CA PRO A 22 -11.69 -17.84 11.10
C PRO A 22 -13.05 -18.27 11.71
N PRO A 23 -14.06 -17.38 11.77
CA PRO A 23 -14.13 -16.05 11.16
C PRO A 23 -13.49 -14.92 11.99
N GLU A 24 -12.88 -15.23 13.13
CA GLU A 24 -12.43 -14.19 14.07
C GLU A 24 -11.36 -13.27 13.49
N THR A 25 -11.49 -11.99 13.82
CA THR A 25 -10.55 -10.92 13.41
C THR A 25 -10.00 -10.12 14.59
N THR A 26 -10.40 -10.49 15.80
CA THR A 26 -9.94 -9.93 17.07
C THR A 26 -9.27 -11.00 17.93
N GLY A 27 -8.41 -10.61 18.87
CA GLY A 27 -7.72 -11.54 19.76
C GLY A 27 -6.40 -10.98 20.27
N HIS A 28 -5.29 -11.64 19.93
CA HIS A 28 -3.98 -11.19 20.38
C HIS A 28 -3.60 -9.83 19.75
N PRO A 29 -3.11 -8.83 20.51
CA PRO A 29 -2.81 -7.51 19.95
C PRO A 29 -1.82 -7.51 18.76
N GLU A 30 -0.84 -8.42 18.75
CA GLU A 30 0.07 -8.58 17.60
C GLU A 30 -0.64 -9.13 16.36
N PHE A 31 -1.59 -10.06 16.53
CA PHE A 31 -2.40 -10.56 15.43
C PHE A 31 -3.25 -9.43 14.84
N GLU A 32 -3.93 -8.66 15.68
CA GLU A 32 -4.80 -7.56 15.24
C GLU A 32 -4.01 -6.51 14.45
N ARG A 33 -2.78 -6.19 14.88
CA ARG A 33 -1.91 -5.26 14.14
C ARG A 33 -1.53 -5.79 12.76
N ILE A 34 -1.10 -7.05 12.67
CA ILE A 34 -0.76 -7.70 11.39
C ILE A 34 -1.98 -7.76 10.46
N PHE A 35 -3.13 -8.13 11.01
CA PHE A 35 -4.41 -8.19 10.29
C PHE A 35 -4.82 -6.81 9.76
N ARG A 36 -4.78 -5.77 10.61
CA ARG A 36 -5.09 -4.38 10.23
C ARG A 36 -4.08 -3.81 9.22
N ALA A 37 -2.81 -4.15 9.36
CA ALA A 37 -1.79 -3.73 8.40
C ALA A 37 -2.04 -4.32 7.01
N GLN A 38 -2.41 -5.61 6.93
CA GLN A 38 -2.78 -6.25 5.67
C GLN A 38 -4.05 -5.64 5.07
N ALA A 39 -5.10 -5.46 5.88
CA ALA A 39 -6.37 -4.89 5.43
C ALA A 39 -6.18 -3.48 4.86
N ASN A 40 -5.47 -2.61 5.57
CA ASN A 40 -5.18 -1.25 5.09
C ASN A 40 -4.40 -1.26 3.78
N CYS A 41 -3.38 -2.11 3.64
CA CYS A 41 -2.65 -2.22 2.39
C CYS A 41 -3.54 -2.72 1.23
N SER A 42 -4.49 -3.62 1.50
CA SER A 42 -5.46 -4.09 0.51
C SER A 42 -6.46 -3.01 0.10
N GLU A 43 -6.95 -2.18 1.03
CA GLU A 43 -7.87 -1.08 0.75
C GLU A 43 -7.25 -0.01 -0.17
N TYR A 44 -5.96 0.30 0.04
CA TYR A 44 -5.25 1.28 -0.78
C TYR A 44 -4.73 0.73 -2.11
N PHE A 45 -4.67 -0.59 -2.29
CA PHE A 45 -4.09 -1.18 -3.48
C PHE A 45 -4.85 -0.86 -4.77
N PRO A 46 -6.20 -0.88 -4.82
CA PRO A 46 -6.97 -0.42 -5.98
C PRO A 46 -6.70 1.05 -6.33
N ILE A 47 -6.63 1.93 -5.33
CA ILE A 47 -6.34 3.36 -5.56
C ILE A 47 -4.94 3.51 -6.19
N PHE A 48 -3.95 2.83 -5.59
CA PHE A 48 -2.58 2.83 -6.09
C PHE A 48 -2.49 2.33 -7.54
N ILE A 49 -3.11 1.18 -7.85
CA ILE A 49 -2.98 0.60 -9.19
C ILE A 49 -3.67 1.48 -10.24
N SER A 50 -4.83 2.05 -9.93
CA SER A 50 -5.52 3.00 -10.83
C SER A 50 -4.65 4.22 -11.13
N LEU A 51 -4.07 4.85 -10.09
CA LEU A 51 -3.20 6.00 -10.27
C LEU A 51 -1.92 5.65 -11.04
N LEU A 52 -1.31 4.50 -10.74
CA LEU A 52 -0.11 4.03 -11.43
C LEU A 52 -0.35 3.85 -12.93
N TRP A 53 -1.47 3.26 -13.32
CA TRP A 53 -1.81 3.09 -14.74
C TRP A 53 -2.10 4.41 -15.43
N VAL A 54 -2.92 5.28 -14.83
CA VAL A 54 -3.23 6.58 -15.42
C VAL A 54 -1.97 7.44 -15.55
N ALA A 55 -1.18 7.59 -14.49
CA ALA A 55 0.08 8.34 -14.56
C ALA A 55 1.06 7.72 -15.56
N GLY A 56 1.14 6.40 -15.64
CA GLY A 56 2.07 5.70 -16.52
C GLY A 56 1.75 5.91 -18.00
N ILE A 57 0.46 5.95 -18.35
CA ILE A 57 -0.02 6.16 -19.71
C ILE A 57 0.02 7.65 -20.09
N PHE A 58 -0.47 8.53 -19.23
CA PHE A 58 -0.71 9.94 -19.60
C PHE A 58 0.43 10.90 -19.23
N PHE A 59 1.34 10.53 -18.32
CA PHE A 59 2.43 11.41 -17.89
C PHE A 59 3.80 10.90 -18.36
N HIS A 60 4.34 9.88 -17.71
CA HIS A 60 5.65 9.33 -18.06
C HIS A 60 5.84 7.94 -17.44
N GLN A 61 6.02 6.92 -18.27
CA GLN A 61 6.10 5.52 -17.83
C GLN A 61 7.25 5.27 -16.83
N GLY A 62 8.47 5.72 -17.13
CA GLY A 62 9.65 5.52 -16.28
C GLY A 62 9.55 6.16 -14.89
N ALA A 63 9.25 7.47 -14.83
CA ALA A 63 9.06 8.20 -13.58
C ALA A 63 7.92 7.62 -12.73
N THR A 64 6.80 7.25 -13.36
CA THR A 64 5.67 6.61 -12.68
C THR A 64 6.06 5.26 -12.09
N ALA A 65 6.77 4.42 -12.86
CA ALA A 65 7.23 3.12 -12.39
C ALA A 65 8.18 3.23 -11.19
N ALA A 66 9.13 4.18 -11.23
CA ALA A 66 10.04 4.44 -10.12
C ALA A 66 9.27 4.88 -8.85
N CYS A 67 8.31 5.79 -8.99
CA CYS A 67 7.44 6.21 -7.90
C CYS A 67 6.61 5.04 -7.33
N GLY A 68 6.10 4.17 -8.21
CA GLY A 68 5.37 2.97 -7.82
C GLY A 68 6.22 1.97 -7.03
N LEU A 69 7.48 1.75 -7.41
CA LEU A 69 8.40 0.89 -6.67
C LEU A 69 8.69 1.45 -5.26
N LEU A 70 8.93 2.77 -5.16
CA LEU A 70 9.10 3.44 -3.87
C LEU A 70 7.84 3.34 -2.99
N TYR A 71 6.65 3.45 -3.60
CA TYR A 71 5.39 3.29 -2.87
C TYR A 71 5.25 1.88 -2.29
N LEU A 72 5.55 0.85 -3.09
CA LEU A 72 5.51 -0.54 -2.63
C LEU A 72 6.54 -0.79 -1.51
N TYR A 73 7.73 -0.23 -1.63
CA TYR A 73 8.77 -0.32 -0.59
C TYR A 73 8.32 0.32 0.73
N THR A 74 7.79 1.55 0.69
CA THR A 74 7.30 2.23 1.90
C THR A 74 6.10 1.50 2.50
N ARG A 75 5.22 0.89 1.69
CA ARG A 75 4.15 0.01 2.18
C ARG A 75 4.68 -1.28 2.83
N LEU A 76 5.79 -1.83 2.34
CA LEU A 76 6.45 -2.97 3.01
C LEU A 76 6.91 -2.57 4.41
N LYS A 77 7.55 -1.40 4.52
CA LYS A 77 8.00 -0.85 5.80
C LYS A 77 6.84 -0.50 6.72
N TYR A 78 5.74 0.02 6.19
CA TYR A 78 4.51 0.25 6.94
C TYR A 78 4.00 -1.03 7.59
N PHE A 79 3.91 -2.12 6.81
CA PHE A 79 3.45 -3.40 7.32
C PHE A 79 4.38 -3.98 8.40
N GLN A 80 5.68 -3.98 8.13
CA GLN A 80 6.70 -4.48 9.06
C GLN A 80 6.70 -3.67 10.37
N GLY A 81 6.66 -2.34 10.28
CA GLY A 81 6.59 -1.45 11.44
C GLY A 81 5.31 -1.68 12.24
N TYR A 82 4.15 -1.73 11.58
CA TYR A 82 2.88 -1.92 12.27
C TYR A 82 2.80 -3.28 12.98
N ALA A 83 3.36 -4.33 12.40
CA ALA A 83 3.43 -5.64 13.04
C ALA A 83 4.19 -5.58 14.38
N VAL A 84 5.27 -4.79 14.46
CA VAL A 84 6.04 -4.57 15.69
C VAL A 84 5.25 -3.70 16.68
N ALA A 85 4.94 -2.46 16.31
CA ALA A 85 4.24 -1.53 17.18
C ALA A 85 3.36 -0.54 16.40
N PRO A 86 2.25 -0.04 16.99
CA PRO A 86 1.36 0.93 16.33
C PRO A 86 2.05 2.22 15.87
N GLN A 87 3.07 2.68 16.58
CA GLN A 87 3.78 3.93 16.33
C GLN A 87 4.75 3.80 15.15
N GLU A 88 5.39 2.63 14.99
CA GLU A 88 6.37 2.35 13.94
C GLU A 88 5.77 2.36 12.52
N ARG A 89 4.44 2.32 12.43
CA ARG A 89 3.75 2.45 11.14
C ARG A 89 3.75 3.89 10.60
N LEU A 90 3.90 4.91 11.46
CA LEU A 90 3.59 6.30 11.10
C LEU A 90 4.54 6.87 10.06
N GLY A 91 5.86 6.74 10.26
CA GLY A 91 6.86 7.22 9.30
C GLY A 91 6.66 6.64 7.89
N PRO A 92 6.62 5.30 7.75
CA PRO A 92 6.34 4.67 6.46
C PRO A 92 4.95 4.99 5.89
N LEU A 93 3.93 5.19 6.74
CA LEU A 93 2.60 5.60 6.32
C LEU A 93 2.66 6.97 5.63
N TYR A 94 3.28 7.97 6.27
CA TYR A 94 3.41 9.31 5.70
C TYR A 94 4.22 9.29 4.40
N ALA A 95 5.31 8.52 4.34
CA ALA A 95 6.08 8.35 3.12
C ALA A 95 5.25 7.74 1.98
N SER A 96 4.47 6.68 2.28
CA SER A 96 3.60 6.05 1.29
C SER A 96 2.47 6.99 0.83
N ALA A 97 1.93 7.82 1.72
CA ALA A 97 0.91 8.81 1.39
C ALA A 97 1.46 9.91 0.48
N TRP A 98 2.67 10.42 0.76
CA TRP A 98 3.36 11.39 -0.09
C TRP A 98 3.59 10.85 -1.51
N LEU A 99 4.06 9.61 -1.64
CA LEU A 99 4.26 8.98 -2.95
C LEU A 99 2.95 8.75 -3.69
N LEU A 100 1.87 8.42 -2.97
CA LEU A 100 0.54 8.29 -3.57
C LEU A 100 0.03 9.65 -4.09
N TRP A 101 0.21 10.73 -3.33
CA TRP A 101 -0.12 12.09 -3.79
C TRP A 101 0.75 12.53 -4.96
N LEU A 102 2.01 12.11 -5.02
CA LEU A 102 2.85 12.36 -6.18
C LEU A 102 2.31 11.67 -7.44
N LEU A 103 1.80 10.43 -7.32
CA LEU A 103 1.11 9.74 -8.42
C LEU A 103 -0.18 10.45 -8.85
N VAL A 104 -0.94 11.00 -7.89
CA VAL A 104 -2.10 11.87 -8.20
C VAL A 104 -1.65 13.07 -9.02
N GLY A 105 -0.59 13.76 -8.61
CA GLY A 105 -0.04 14.90 -9.34
C GLY A 105 0.39 14.55 -10.77
N GLN A 106 1.07 13.41 -10.94
CA GLN A 106 1.46 12.90 -12.28
C GLN A 106 0.22 12.61 -13.13
N ALA A 107 -0.75 11.87 -12.60
CA ALA A 107 -1.98 11.53 -13.32
C ALA A 107 -2.76 12.78 -13.74
N LEU A 108 -2.97 13.74 -12.83
CA LEU A 108 -3.64 15.00 -13.14
C LEU A 108 -2.90 15.80 -14.20
N THR A 109 -1.58 15.92 -14.09
CA THR A 109 -0.76 16.65 -15.06
C THR A 109 -0.86 16.03 -16.45
N GLY A 110 -0.75 14.70 -16.53
CA GLY A 110 -0.88 13.97 -17.80
C GLY A 110 -2.26 14.12 -18.44
N LEU A 111 -3.33 14.01 -17.64
CA LEU A 111 -4.70 14.20 -18.14
C LEU A 111 -4.96 15.64 -18.59
N LEU A 112 -4.52 16.64 -17.83
CA LEU A 112 -4.66 18.05 -18.20
C LEU A 112 -3.90 18.35 -19.49
N ALA A 113 -2.67 17.84 -19.64
CA ALA A 113 -1.92 17.98 -20.88
C ALA A 113 -2.64 17.33 -22.07
N HIS A 114 -3.26 16.16 -21.87
CA HIS A 114 -3.99 15.46 -22.93
C HIS A 114 -5.29 16.16 -23.38
N PHE A 115 -6.03 16.76 -22.44
CA PHE A 115 -7.36 17.32 -22.73
C PHE A 115 -7.37 18.85 -22.94
N LEU A 116 -6.40 19.58 -22.37
CA LEU A 116 -6.36 21.05 -22.43
C LEU A 116 -5.34 21.57 -23.43
N TRP A 117 -4.36 20.76 -23.84
CA TRP A 117 -3.39 21.15 -24.85
C TRP A 117 -3.73 20.49 -26.20
N PRO A 118 -4.03 21.26 -27.25
CA PRO A 118 -4.37 20.74 -28.57
C PRO A 118 -3.17 20.16 -29.33
#